data_AF-A0A1I5JNT8-F1
#
_entry.id   AF-A0A1I5JNT8-F1
#
_cell.length_a   1.000
_cell.length_b   1.000
_cell.length_c   1.000
_cell.angle_alpha   90.00
_cell.angle_beta   90.00
_cell.angle_gamma   90.00
#
_symmetry.space_group_name_H-M   'P 1'
#
loop_
_entity.id
_entity.type
_entity.pdbx_description
1 polymer ?
#
loop_
_entity_poly.entity_id
_entity_poly.type
_entity_poly.pdbx_seq_one_letter_code
_entity_poly.pdbx_strand_id
1 'polypeptide(L)' 'MEKHEFQGDAGNNGAHQQPFVIADLADELGVSSQEILAAVEIVGDDPVRVREFIRRNHTEIDDTNEV' A
#
# COMPACT_ATOMS: atom_id res chain seq x y z
N MET A 1 29.58 -6.05 37.60
CA MET A 1 28.23 -5.72 37.08
C MET A 1 28.43 -4.87 35.85
N GLU A 2 28.50 -5.51 34.69
CA GLU A 2 28.70 -4.81 33.41
C GLU A 2 27.34 -4.70 32.73
N LYS A 3 26.87 -3.46 32.54
CA LYS A 3 25.64 -3.15 31.82
C LYS A 3 25.97 -3.07 30.34
N HIS A 4 25.74 -4.15 29.61
CA HIS A 4 25.63 -4.06 28.16
C HIS A 4 24.21 -3.62 27.84
N GLU A 5 24.08 -2.33 27.56
CA GLU A 5 22.88 -1.75 26.99
C GLU A 5 22.58 -2.49 25.69
N PHE A 6 21.46 -3.21 25.70
CA PHE A 6 20.82 -3.76 24.54
C PHE A 6 20.44 -2.58 23.65
N GLN A 7 21.37 -2.13 22.81
CA GLN A 7 21.08 -1.23 21.71
C GLN A 7 20.05 -1.95 20.86
N GLY A 8 18.80 -1.54 21.06
CA GLY A 8 17.69 -1.97 20.23
C GLY A 8 18.11 -1.75 18.80
N ASP A 9 18.15 -2.85 18.06
CA ASP A 9 17.93 -2.84 16.62
C ASP A 9 16.49 -2.36 16.41
N ALA A 10 16.29 -1.05 16.63
CA ALA A 10 15.21 -0.31 16.03
C ALA A 10 15.61 -0.14 14.57
N GLY A 11 15.69 -1.27 13.86
CA GLY A 11 15.64 -1.28 12.41
C GLY A 11 14.36 -0.57 12.04
N ASN A 12 14.49 0.69 11.66
CA ASN A 12 13.73 1.49 10.71
C ASN A 12 12.31 0.99 10.31
N ASN A 13 11.50 0.54 11.26
CA ASN A 13 10.10 0.14 11.07
C ASN A 13 9.16 1.28 11.50
N GLY A 14 9.65 2.51 11.49
CA GLY A 14 8.86 3.72 11.64
C GLY A 14 8.25 4.14 10.30
N ALA A 15 7.73 3.19 9.52
CA ALA A 15 6.79 3.53 8.47
C ALA A 15 5.64 4.22 9.20
N HIS A 16 5.58 5.54 9.09
CA HIS A 16 4.40 6.31 9.44
C HIS A 16 3.29 5.85 8.50
N GLN A 17 2.70 4.69 8.79
CA GLN A 17 1.49 4.19 8.14
C GLN A 17 0.37 5.09 8.66
N GLN A 18 0.25 6.27 8.07
CA GLN A 18 -0.93 7.09 8.27
C GLN A 18 -2.10 6.26 7.74
N PRO A 19 -3.20 6.14 8.51
CA PRO A 19 -4.40 5.52 7.99
C PRO A 19 -4.81 6.32 6.75
N PHE A 20 -4.81 5.68 5.58
CA PHE A 20 -5.30 6.32 4.36
C PHE A 20 -6.81 6.23 4.32
N VAL A 21 -7.45 7.26 3.78
CA VAL A 21 -8.90 7.25 3.56
C VAL A 21 -9.15 6.52 2.24
N ILE A 22 -9.95 5.45 2.29
CA ILE A 22 -10.30 4.64 1.12
C ILE A 22 -10.89 5.50 0.00
N ALA A 23 -11.74 6.47 0.35
CA ALA A 23 -12.37 7.37 -0.62
C ALA A 23 -11.34 8.24 -1.35
N ASP A 24 -10.38 8.83 -0.63
CA ASP A 24 -9.33 9.65 -1.24
C ASP A 24 -8.41 8.82 -2.14
N LEU A 25 -8.09 7.59 -1.72
CA LEU A 25 -7.25 6.69 -2.52
C LEU A 25 -7.98 6.20 -3.79
N ALA A 26 -9.29 5.93 -3.67
CA ALA A 26 -10.13 5.55 -4.80
C ALA A 26 -10.20 6.67 -5.84
N ASP A 27 -10.41 7.91 -5.40
CA ASP A 27 -10.41 9.10 -6.26
C ASP A 27 -9.04 9.32 -6.92
N GLU A 28 -7.94 9.24 -6.16
CA GLU A 28 -6.57 9.40 -6.66
C GLU A 28 -6.23 8.38 -7.77
N LEU A 29 -6.69 7.13 -7.60
CA LEU A 29 -6.43 6.04 -8.54
C LEU A 29 -7.50 5.93 -9.64
N GLY A 30 -8.57 6.72 -9.59
CA GLY A 30 -9.67 6.65 -10.55
C GLY A 30 -10.48 5.35 -10.48
N VAL A 31 -10.48 4.69 -9.33
CA VAL A 31 -11.15 3.39 -9.11
C VAL A 31 -12.28 3.52 -8.10
N SER A 32 -13.09 2.48 -7.97
CA SER A 32 -14.14 2.46 -6.96
C SER A 32 -13.59 2.16 -5.57
N SER A 33 -14.27 2.66 -4.51
CA SER A 33 -13.91 2.32 -3.13
C SER A 33 -13.99 0.82 -2.83
N GLN A 34 -14.82 0.07 -3.57
CA GLN A 34 -14.91 -1.39 -3.46
C GLN A 34 -13.62 -2.08 -3.94
N GLU A 35 -13.00 -1.57 -5.01
CA GLU A 35 -11.73 -2.11 -5.50
C GLU A 35 -10.59 -1.86 -4.51
N ILE A 36 -10.56 -0.67 -3.88
CA ILE A 36 -9.60 -0.39 -2.82
C ILE A 36 -9.81 -1.33 -1.63
N LEU A 37 -11.06 -1.57 -1.21
CA LEU A 37 -11.37 -2.52 -0.13
C LEU A 37 -10.88 -3.94 -0.48
N ALA A 38 -11.19 -4.43 -1.69
CA ALA A 38 -10.75 -5.73 -2.15
C ALA A 38 -9.21 -5.84 -2.20
N ALA A 39 -8.53 -4.78 -2.64
CA ALA A 39 -7.07 -4.71 -2.61
C ALA A 39 -6.54 -4.78 -1.17
N VAL A 40 -7.13 -4.04 -0.24
CA VAL A 40 -6.77 -4.08 1.19
C VAL A 40 -6.93 -5.49 1.77
N GLU A 41 -8.00 -6.21 1.40
CA GLU A 41 -8.20 -7.60 1.84
C GLU A 41 -7.11 -8.56 1.32
N ILE A 42 -6.50 -8.27 0.17
CA ILE A 42 -5.49 -9.12 -0.47
C ILE A 42 -4.07 -8.78 0.01
N VAL A 43 -3.71 -7.49 -0.01
CA VAL A 43 -2.32 -7.03 0.24
C VAL A 43 -2.10 -6.40 1.62
N GLY A 44 -3.18 -6.18 2.38
CA GLY A 44 -3.19 -5.50 3.67
C GLY A 44 -3.48 -4.00 3.57
N ASP A 45 -3.55 -3.32 4.71
CA ASP A 45 -3.81 -1.89 4.85
C ASP A 45 -2.58 -1.00 4.55
N ASP A 46 -1.61 -1.51 3.80
CA ASP A 46 -0.46 -0.71 3.39
C ASP A 46 -0.79 0.09 2.11
N PRO A 47 -0.83 1.43 2.17
CA PRO A 47 -1.26 2.26 1.03
C PRO A 47 -0.35 2.09 -0.19
N VAL A 48 0.94 1.82 0.00
CA VAL A 48 1.89 1.63 -1.12
C VAL A 48 1.58 0.32 -1.83
N ARG A 49 1.40 -0.77 -1.08
CA ARG A 49 1.02 -2.07 -1.64
C ARG A 49 -0.33 -2.05 -2.32
N VAL A 50 -1.33 -1.38 -1.72
CA VAL A 50 -2.67 -1.24 -2.29
C VAL A 50 -2.59 -0.49 -3.62
N ARG A 51 -1.83 0.62 -3.68
CA ARG A 51 -1.59 1.38 -4.93
C ARG A 51 -0.93 0.52 -5.99
N GLU A 52 0.12 -0.20 -5.65
CA GLU A 52 0.80 -1.09 -6.60
C GLU A 52 -0.12 -2.20 -7.12
N PHE A 53 -0.91 -2.80 -6.23
CA PHE A 53 -1.86 -3.85 -6.59
C PHE A 53 -2.92 -3.33 -7.56
N ILE A 54 -3.56 -2.20 -7.24
CA ILE A 54 -4.57 -1.58 -8.11
C ILE A 54 -3.97 -1.21 -9.45
N ARG A 55 -2.79 -0.56 -9.47
CA ARG A 55 -2.12 -0.19 -10.72
C ARG A 55 -1.84 -1.39 -11.62
N ARG A 56 -1.33 -2.49 -11.06
CA ARG A 56 -1.04 -3.71 -11.84
C ARG A 56 -2.31 -4.35 -12.40
N ASN A 57 -3.38 -4.44 -11.61
CA ASN A 57 -4.65 -5.03 -12.07
C ASN A 57 -5.40 -4.13 -13.08
N HIS A 58 -5.27 -2.80 -12.99
CA HIS A 58 -5.89 -1.87 -13.94
C HIS A 58 -5.08 -1.69 -15.23
N THR A 59 -3.74 -1.81 -15.19
CA THR A 59 -2.91 -1.71 -16.40
C THR A 59 -3.04 -2.91 -17.34
N GLU A 60 -3.48 -4.07 -16.86
CA GLU A 60 -3.79 -5.21 -17.74
C GLU A 60 -4.96 -4.94 -18.72
N ILE A 61 -5.72 -3.85 -18.54
CA ILE A 61 -6.79 -3.43 -19.46
C ILE A 61 -6.27 -2.42 -20.52
N ASP A 62 -5.12 -1.78 -20.31
CA ASP A 62 -4.58 -0.74 -21.21
C ASP A 62 -3.46 -1.24 -22.15
N ASP A 63 -2.95 -2.46 -21.95
CA ASP A 63 -1.97 -3.12 -22.85
C ASP A 63 -2.62 -3.65 -24.17
N THR A 64 -3.81 -3.17 -24.52
CA THR A 64 -4.35 -3.22 -25.89
C THR A 64 -4.10 -1.93 -26.68
N ASN A 65 -3.14 -1.08 -26.27
CA ASN A 65 -2.61 -0.06 -27.17
C ASN A 65 -1.49 -0.65 -28.03
N GLU A 66 -1.93 -1.36 -29.07
CA GLU A 66 -1.18 -1.88 -30.22
C GLU A 66 -0.21 -0.81 -30.77
N VAL A 67 1.09 -1.14 -30.85
CA VAL A 67 2.12 -0.40 -31.62
C VAL A 67 2.30 -0.99 -33.01
#